data_AF-A0A7Y5PC11-F1
#
_entry.id   AF-A0A7Y5PC11-F1
#
_cell.length_a   1.000
_cell.length_b   1.000
_cell.length_c   1.000
_cell.angle_alpha   90.00
_cell.angle_beta   90.00
_cell.angle_gamma   90.00
#
_symmetry.space_group_name_H-M   'P 1'
#
loop_
_entity.id
_entity.type
_entity.pdbx_description
1 polymer ?
#
loop_
_entity_poly.entity_id
_entity_poly.type
_entity_poly.pdbx_seq_one_letter_code
_entity_poly.pdbx_strand_id
1 'polypeptide(L)'
;MLAGVMFGTLQLSAADVVRGVLGIGAPTPIAVVRELRLPRVLLATLVGAGLGAAGAALQGATRNALAEPYLLGVSGGAAVGAVVAVALGAP
;
A
#
# COMPACT_ATOMS: atom_id res chain seq x y z
N MET A 1 -10.16 -3.21 0.92
CA MET A 1 -9.50 -3.01 2.24
C MET A 1 -9.83 -4.12 3.24
N LEU A 2 -11.09 -4.32 3.66
CA LEU A 2 -11.47 -5.31 4.69
C LEU A 2 -10.95 -6.72 4.41
N ALA A 3 -11.18 -7.25 3.20
CA ALA A 3 -10.66 -8.56 2.79
C ALA A 3 -9.13 -8.65 2.95
N GLY A 4 -8.40 -7.59 2.61
CA GLY A 4 -6.93 -7.56 2.71
C GLY A 4 -6.41 -7.65 4.15
N VAL A 5 -7.20 -7.24 5.15
CA VAL A 5 -6.83 -7.36 6.57
C VAL A 5 -7.17 -8.77 7.11
N MET A 6 -8.21 -9.41 6.56
CA MET A 6 -8.68 -10.72 7.00
C MET A 6 -7.74 -11.87 6.57
N PHE A 7 -7.10 -11.76 5.41
CA PHE A 7 -6.20 -12.79 4.90
C PHE A 7 -4.79 -12.71 5.48
N GLY A 8 -4.24 -13.87 5.86
CA GLY A 8 -2.87 -14.03 6.33
C GLY A 8 -2.69 -15.36 7.08
N THR A 9 -1.53 -15.53 7.72
CA THR A 9 -1.18 -16.75 8.48
C THR A 9 -2.14 -17.04 9.63
N LEU A 10 -2.59 -15.98 10.31
CA LEU A 10 -3.74 -16.02 11.22
C LEU A 10 -5.00 -15.68 10.44
N GLN A 11 -5.92 -16.63 10.27
CA GLN A 11 -7.23 -16.34 9.71
C GLN A 11 -8.03 -15.54 10.73
N LEU A 12 -8.35 -14.29 10.41
CA LEU A 12 -9.11 -13.40 11.27
C LEU A 12 -10.54 -13.30 10.75
N SER A 13 -11.52 -13.48 11.63
CA SER A 13 -12.91 -13.19 11.28
C SER A 13 -13.11 -11.68 11.14
N ALA A 14 -14.22 -11.26 10.50
CA ALA A 14 -14.56 -9.84 10.41
C ALA A 14 -14.69 -9.18 11.80
N ALA A 15 -15.18 -9.94 12.79
CA ALA A 15 -15.25 -9.49 14.17
C ALA A 15 -13.86 -9.28 14.78
N ASP A 16 -12.89 -10.15 14.50
CA ASP A 16 -11.52 -10.02 15.01
C ASP A 16 -10.78 -8.83 14.37
N VAL A 17 -11.09 -8.51 13.11
CA VAL A 17 -10.56 -7.31 12.45
C VAL A 17 -11.09 -6.05 13.14
N VAL A 18 -12.40 -5.94 13.35
CA VAL A 18 -12.99 -4.79 14.05
C VAL A 18 -12.45 -4.67 15.47
N ARG A 19 -12.36 -5.78 16.19
CA ARG A 19 -11.80 -5.85 17.54
C ARG A 19 -10.32 -5.46 17.58
N GLY A 20 -9.51 -5.95 16.64
CA GLY A 20 -8.10 -5.61 16.50
C GLY A 20 -7.89 -4.13 16.18
N VAL A 21 -8.72 -3.55 15.31
CA VAL A 21 -8.70 -2.11 15.02
C VAL A 21 -9.06 -1.30 16.25
N LEU A 22 -10.08 -1.70 17.02
CA LEU A 22 -10.50 -1.03 18.25
C LEU A 22 -9.56 -1.31 19.45
N GLY A 23 -8.65 -2.28 19.34
CA GLY A 23 -7.70 -2.63 20.40
C GLY A 23 -8.34 -3.42 21.54
N ILE A 24 -9.42 -4.13 21.27
CA ILE A 24 -10.17 -4.94 22.23
C ILE A 24 -9.90 -6.42 21.95
N GLY A 25 -9.57 -7.20 22.97
CA GLY A 25 -9.30 -8.65 22.85
C GLY A 25 -7.85 -9.02 23.11
N ALA A 26 -7.42 -10.17 22.57
CA ALA A 26 -6.09 -10.72 22.82
C ALA A 26 -4.98 -9.87 22.18
N PRO A 27 -3.80 -9.76 22.82
CA PRO A 27 -2.71 -8.90 22.34
C PRO A 27 -2.16 -9.31 20.98
N THR A 28 -2.08 -10.61 20.67
CA THR A 28 -1.52 -11.10 19.40
C THR A 28 -2.35 -10.71 18.18
N PRO A 29 -3.68 -10.94 18.13
CA PRO A 29 -4.52 -10.43 17.03
C PRO A 29 -4.48 -8.90 16.89
N ILE A 30 -4.42 -8.15 18.00
CA ILE A 30 -4.35 -6.68 17.98
C ILE A 30 -3.07 -6.23 17.29
N ALA A 31 -1.91 -6.75 17.71
CA ALA A 31 -0.61 -6.41 17.12
C ALA A 31 -0.57 -6.75 15.62
N VAL A 32 -1.07 -7.93 15.24
CA VAL A 32 -1.13 -8.36 13.83
C VAL A 32 -1.99 -7.43 12.98
N VAL A 33 -3.16 -7.04 13.49
CA VAL A 33 -4.05 -6.11 12.78
C VAL A 33 -3.41 -4.72 12.69
N ARG A 34 -2.97 -4.14 13.80
CA ARG A 34 -2.53 -2.73 13.87
C ARG A 34 -1.12 -2.48 13.35
N GLU A 35 -0.16 -3.37 13.63
CA GLU A 35 1.25 -3.13 13.33
C GLU A 35 1.67 -3.74 11.99
N LEU A 36 1.04 -4.84 11.56
CA LEU A 36 1.40 -5.52 10.33
C LEU A 36 0.40 -5.27 9.18
N ARG A 37 -0.88 -5.60 9.38
CA ARG A 37 -1.83 -5.74 8.26
C ARG A 37 -2.46 -4.42 7.86
N LEU A 38 -2.99 -3.67 8.83
CA LEU A 38 -3.66 -2.40 8.58
C LEU A 38 -2.76 -1.39 7.85
N PRO A 39 -1.51 -1.10 8.30
CA PRO A 39 -0.65 -0.15 7.59
C PRO A 39 -0.33 -0.61 6.17
N ARG A 40 -0.08 -1.91 5.95
CA ARG A 40 0.18 -2.47 4.62
C ARG A 40 -1.01 -2.32 3.68
N VAL A 41 -2.22 -2.62 4.15
CA VAL A 41 -3.45 -2.55 3.36
C VAL A 41 -3.82 -1.09 3.04
N LEU A 42 -3.59 -0.18 3.99
CA LEU A 42 -3.70 1.27 3.78
C LEU A 42 -2.72 1.76 2.70
N LEU A 43 -1.44 1.42 2.82
CA LEU A 43 -0.43 1.78 1.82
C LEU A 43 -0.78 1.23 0.44
N ALA A 44 -1.17 -0.04 0.33
CA ALA A 44 -1.57 -0.64 -0.95
C ALA A 44 -2.75 0.10 -1.60
N THR A 45 -3.72 0.53 -0.80
CA THR A 45 -4.90 1.27 -1.28
C THR A 45 -4.52 2.68 -1.73
N LEU A 46 -3.70 3.39 -0.96
CA LEU A 46 -3.23 4.72 -1.30
C LEU A 46 -2.36 4.70 -2.57
N VAL A 47 -1.42 3.76 -2.67
CA VAL A 47 -0.57 3.58 -3.84
C VAL A 47 -1.41 3.23 -5.07
N GLY A 48 -2.34 2.27 -4.96
CA GLY A 48 -3.23 1.90 -6.07
C GLY A 48 -4.11 3.07 -6.54
N ALA A 49 -4.69 3.83 -5.61
CA ALA A 49 -5.48 5.01 -5.94
C ALA A 49 -4.64 6.10 -6.61
N GLY A 50 -3.42 6.36 -6.11
CA GLY A 50 -2.50 7.33 -6.70
C GLY A 50 -2.07 6.94 -8.12
N LEU A 51 -1.71 5.67 -8.33
CA LEU A 51 -1.34 5.16 -9.66
C LEU A 51 -2.51 5.20 -10.64
N GLY A 52 -3.71 4.83 -10.19
CA GLY A 52 -4.93 4.91 -11.01
C GLY A 52 -5.27 6.35 -11.41
N ALA A 53 -5.19 7.29 -10.46
CA ALA A 53 -5.43 8.71 -10.73
C ALA A 53 -4.37 9.30 -11.68
N ALA A 54 -3.09 9.01 -11.47
CA ALA A 54 -2.01 9.45 -12.35
C ALA A 54 -2.16 8.87 -13.77
N GLY A 55 -2.56 7.59 -13.89
CA GLY A 55 -2.84 6.94 -15.16
C GLY A 55 -3.99 7.62 -15.90
N ALA A 56 -5.12 7.82 -15.23
CA ALA A 56 -6.29 8.48 -15.80
C ALA A 56 -5.98 9.93 -16.25
N ALA A 57 -5.23 10.69 -15.44
CA ALA A 57 -4.80 12.04 -15.78
C ALA A 57 -3.88 12.07 -17.01
N LEU A 58 -2.89 11.17 -17.09
CA LEU A 58 -1.97 11.13 -18.23
C LEU A 58 -2.67 10.67 -19.51
N GLN A 59 -3.52 9.65 -19.41
CA GLN A 59 -4.33 9.18 -20.54
C GLN A 59 -5.25 10.29 -21.06
N GLY A 60 -5.88 11.06 -20.16
CA GLY A 60 -6.70 12.21 -20.51
C GLY A 60 -5.91 13.34 -21.18
N ALA A 61 -4.75 13.71 -20.62
CA ALA A 61 -3.91 14.79 -21.15
C ALA A 61 -3.31 14.45 -22.52
N THR A 62 -2.85 13.21 -22.71
CA THR A 62 -2.29 12.74 -23.97
C THR A 62 -3.35 12.31 -24.99
N ARG A 63 -4.60 12.12 -24.55
CA ARG A 63 -5.67 11.48 -25.31
C ARG A 63 -5.25 10.13 -25.89
N ASN A 64 -4.42 9.39 -25.15
CA ASN A 64 -3.92 8.09 -25.53
C ASN A 64 -4.16 7.09 -24.39
N ALA A 65 -5.06 6.14 -24.62
CA ALA A 65 -5.40 5.10 -23.63
C ALA A 65 -4.23 4.17 -23.28
N LEU A 66 -3.15 4.17 -24.08
CA LEU A 66 -1.93 3.40 -23.82
C LEU A 66 -0.88 4.18 -23.01
N ALA A 67 -1.12 5.46 -22.74
CA ALA A 67 -0.17 6.25 -21.95
C ALA A 67 -0.14 5.77 -20.50
N GLU A 68 1.05 5.53 -19.97
CA GLU A 68 1.26 5.10 -18.58
C GLU A 68 2.17 6.07 -17.80
N PRO A 69 1.95 6.24 -16.48
CA PRO A 69 2.66 7.23 -15.66
C PRO A 69 4.18 7.04 -15.61
N TYR A 70 4.67 5.82 -15.91
CA TYR A 70 6.09 5.48 -15.91
C TYR A 70 6.89 6.30 -16.93
N LEU A 71 6.25 6.85 -17.96
CA LEU A 71 6.90 7.63 -19.02
C LEU A 71 7.52 8.95 -18.53
N LEU A 72 7.13 9.45 -17.36
CA LEU A 72 7.64 10.72 -16.80
C LEU A 72 8.98 10.57 -16.05
N GLY A 73 9.58 9.38 -16.02
CA GLY A 73 10.88 9.14 -15.38
C GLY A 73 10.85 9.10 -13.85
N VAL A 74 9.68 9.31 -13.23
CA VAL A 74 9.48 9.30 -11.76
C VAL A 74 9.95 7.96 -11.15
N SER A 75 9.63 6.85 -11.79
CA SER A 75 10.01 5.51 -11.32
C SER A 75 11.51 5.26 -11.42
N GLY A 76 12.15 5.77 -12.48
CA GLY A 76 13.61 5.72 -12.63
C GLY A 76 14.32 6.54 -11.56
N GLY A 77 13.84 7.76 -11.31
CA GLY A 77 14.35 8.61 -10.22
C GLY A 77 14.15 8.00 -8.83
N ALA A 78 12.98 7.40 -8.58
CA ALA A 78 12.70 6.69 -7.33
C ALA A 78 13.63 5.48 -7.14
N ALA A 79 13.90 4.70 -8.19
CA ALA A 79 14.82 3.56 -8.13
C ALA A 79 16.25 4.02 -7.82
N VAL A 80 16.75 5.06 -8.48
CA VAL A 80 18.08 5.63 -8.18
C VAL A 80 18.14 6.14 -6.74
N GLY A 81 17.12 6.88 -6.29
CA GLY A 81 17.04 7.37 -4.92
C GLY A 81 17.04 6.24 -3.89
N ALA A 82 16.29 5.16 -4.14
CA ALA A 82 16.28 3.98 -3.28
C ALA A 82 17.65 3.30 -3.22
N VAL A 83 18.32 3.10 -4.36
CA VAL A 83 19.67 2.53 -4.41
C VAL A 83 20.67 3.39 -3.65
N VAL A 84 20.63 4.72 -3.83
CA VAL A 84 21.49 5.65 -3.11
C VAL A 84 21.23 5.60 -1.60
N ALA A 85 19.97 5.59 -1.17
CA ALA A 85 19.61 5.48 0.24
C ALA A 85 20.16 4.19 0.87
N VAL A 86 19.98 3.05 0.20
CA VAL A 86 20.53 1.75 0.64
C VAL A 86 22.06 1.76 0.66
N ALA A 87 22.70 2.30 -0.38
CA ALA A 87 24.16 2.37 -0.46
C ALA A 87 24.78 3.25 0.63
N LEU A 88 24.07 4.28 1.08
CA LEU A 88 24.49 5.18 2.17
C LEU A 88 24.11 4.66 3.56
N GLY A 89 23.47 3.49 3.68
CA GLY A 89 23.09 2.90 4.96
C GLY A 89 21.89 3.58 5.62
N ALA A 90 20.94 4.08 4.83
CA ALA A 90 19.64 4.48 5.36
C ALA A 90 18.98 3.28 6.07
N PRO A 91 18.34 3.49 7.23
CA PRO A 91 17.77 2.42 8.06
C PRO A 91 16.60 1.69 7.41
#